data_AF-A0A7S0FM63-F1
#
_entry.id   AF-A0A7S0FM63-F1
#
_cell.length_a   1.000
_cell.length_b   1.000
_cell.length_c   1.000
_cell.angle_alpha   90.00
_cell.angle_beta   90.00
_cell.angle_gamma   90.00
#
_symmetry.space_group_name_H-M   'P 1'
#
loop_
_entity.id
_entity.type
_entity.pdbx_description
1 polymer ?
#
loop_
_entity_poly.entity_id
_entity_poly.type
_entity_poly.pdbx_seq_one_letter_code
_entity_poly.pdbx_strand_id
1 'polypeptide(L)'
;ATSSTDQKLSPPVKRVEELKCLLEKAPSEWIPGNVGGFAKRIVEFERWICDQPEDSIAIVGHSQFFKAMLEMAYKFNNCDVWEIKLDCTKVPGRNVEEEEKKDDTALVVEGKEEPESESDCSAQGEEFPLPRGWKGLKKLYKYEVSKE
;
A
#
# COMPACT_ATOMS: atom_id res chain seq x y z
N ALA A 1 48.48 18.94 -17.18
CA ALA A 1 47.20 19.01 -16.47
C ALA A 1 46.43 17.72 -16.75
N THR A 2 46.47 16.75 -15.84
CA THR A 2 45.74 15.48 -15.97
C THR A 2 44.48 15.58 -15.11
N SER A 3 43.34 15.64 -15.79
CA SER A 3 42.00 15.71 -15.19
C SER A 3 41.65 14.36 -14.58
N SER A 4 41.69 14.25 -13.25
CA SER A 4 41.16 13.10 -12.52
C SER A 4 39.65 13.25 -12.41
N THR A 5 38.91 12.46 -13.19
CA THR A 5 37.45 12.34 -13.06
C THR A 5 37.17 11.30 -11.98
N ASP A 6 36.93 11.75 -10.75
CA ASP A 6 36.41 10.92 -9.66
C ASP A 6 34.98 10.47 -10.01
N GLN A 7 34.84 9.24 -10.48
CA GLN A 7 33.54 8.59 -10.63
C GLN A 7 33.04 8.20 -9.24
N LYS A 8 32.11 9.00 -8.72
CA LYS A 8 31.41 8.75 -7.46
C LYS A 8 30.56 7.47 -7.61
N LEU A 9 31.11 6.34 -7.18
CA LEU A 9 30.41 5.06 -7.12
C LEU A 9 29.18 5.23 -6.20
N SER A 10 28.00 4.88 -6.71
CA SER A 10 26.78 4.84 -5.89
C SER A 10 26.96 3.83 -4.76
N PRO A 11 26.43 4.11 -3.55
CA PRO A 11 26.51 3.18 -2.43
C PRO A 11 25.90 1.81 -2.81
N PRO A 12 26.40 0.70 -2.20
CA PRO A 12 25.91 -0.63 -2.49
C PRO A 12 24.43 -0.76 -2.10
N VAL A 13 23.57 -1.01 -3.09
CA VAL A 13 22.14 -1.26 -2.87
C VAL A 13 21.97 -2.60 -2.18
N LYS A 14 21.33 -2.60 -1.00
CA LYS A 14 20.95 -3.84 -0.32
C LYS A 14 19.86 -4.53 -1.13
N ARG A 15 20.22 -5.67 -1.73
CA ARG A 15 19.37 -6.33 -2.75
C ARG A 15 18.10 -6.97 -2.19
N VAL A 16 18.09 -7.32 -0.90
CA VAL A 16 16.96 -8.00 -0.26
C VAL A 16 16.79 -7.43 1.15
N GLU A 17 15.59 -6.95 1.45
CA GLU A 17 15.17 -6.54 2.79
C GLU A 17 13.93 -7.32 3.21
N GLU A 18 13.96 -7.90 4.41
CA GLU A 18 12.80 -8.56 4.99
C GLU A 18 12.06 -7.57 5.90
N LEU A 19 10.86 -7.17 5.48
CA LEU A 19 10.04 -6.22 6.23
C LEU A 19 8.99 -6.96 7.07
N LYS A 20 9.01 -6.73 8.37
CA LYS A 20 8.02 -7.31 9.30
C LYS A 20 6.58 -6.90 8.95
N CYS A 21 6.40 -5.69 8.43
CA CYS A 21 5.09 -5.20 7.99
C CYS A 21 4.52 -5.96 6.78
N LEU A 22 5.35 -6.67 6.02
CA LEU A 22 4.96 -7.47 4.85
C LEU A 22 4.78 -8.96 5.16
N LEU A 23 4.99 -9.39 6.40
CA LEU A 23 4.75 -10.78 6.79
C LEU A 23 3.28 -11.16 6.57
N GLU A 24 3.03 -12.41 6.19
CA GLU A 24 1.68 -12.93 6.01
C GLU A 24 0.82 -12.71 7.25
N LYS A 25 -0.50 -12.61 7.05
CA LYS A 25 -1.43 -12.45 8.16
C LYS A 25 -1.38 -13.70 9.04
N ALA A 26 -1.06 -13.54 10.32
CA ALA A 26 -1.14 -14.64 11.26
C ALA A 26 -2.62 -14.99 11.52
N PRO A 27 -2.97 -16.26 11.80
CA PRO A 27 -4.34 -16.65 12.16
C PRO A 27 -4.93 -15.81 13.31
N SER A 28 -4.10 -15.33 14.23
CA SER A 28 -4.49 -14.47 15.36
C SER A 28 -4.94 -13.05 14.95
N GLU A 29 -4.64 -12.61 13.73
CA GLU A 29 -5.10 -11.33 13.18
C GLU A 29 -6.48 -11.43 12.50
N TRP A 30 -7.03 -12.63 12.44
CA TRP A 30 -8.42 -12.89 12.02
C TRP A 30 -9.37 -12.97 13.21
N ILE A 31 -8.85 -12.89 14.44
CA ILE A 31 -9.66 -12.92 15.66
C ILE A 31 -10.40 -11.56 15.79
N PRO A 32 -11.73 -11.56 15.84
CA PRO A 32 -12.52 -10.36 16.13
C PRO A 32 -12.04 -9.72 17.44
N GLY A 33 -11.66 -8.43 17.39
CA GLY A 33 -11.09 -7.71 18.54
C GLY A 33 -9.59 -7.40 18.44
N ASN A 34 -8.85 -8.06 17.54
CA ASN A 34 -7.46 -7.69 17.21
C ASN A 34 -7.41 -6.71 16.02
N VAL A 35 -8.32 -5.72 16.04
CA VAL A 35 -8.63 -4.82 14.94
C VAL A 35 -7.63 -3.66 14.94
N GLY A 36 -6.41 -3.90 14.47
CA GLY A 36 -5.44 -2.82 14.34
C GLY A 36 -4.04 -3.21 13.93
N GLY A 37 -3.60 -4.45 14.19
CA GLY A 37 -2.27 -4.92 13.80
C GLY A 37 -2.03 -4.81 12.30
N PHE A 38 -3.01 -5.25 11.50
CA PHE A 38 -2.92 -5.19 10.05
C PHE A 38 -2.94 -3.75 9.50
N ALA A 39 -3.81 -2.87 10.01
CA ALA A 39 -3.85 -1.46 9.62
C ALA A 39 -2.54 -0.73 9.97
N LYS A 40 -1.95 -1.02 11.14
CA LYS A 40 -0.65 -0.48 11.54
C LYS A 40 0.47 -0.91 10.58
N ARG A 41 0.47 -2.17 10.15
CA ARG A 41 1.45 -2.66 9.16
C ARG A 41 1.31 -1.99 7.79
N ILE A 42 0.09 -1.69 7.36
CA ILE A 42 -0.15 -0.91 6.13
C ILE A 42 0.50 0.47 6.24
N VAL A 43 0.29 1.17 7.36
CA VAL A 43 0.90 2.50 7.59
C VAL A 43 2.42 2.40 7.68
N GLU A 44 2.95 1.37 8.35
CA GLU A 44 4.40 1.13 8.41
C GLU A 44 4.99 0.87 7.01
N PHE A 45 4.28 0.12 6.18
CA PHE A 45 4.68 -0.13 4.79
C PHE A 45 4.65 1.15 3.93
N GLU A 46 3.61 1.96 4.03
CA GLU A 46 3.52 3.26 3.33
C GLU A 46 4.66 4.21 3.74
N ARG A 47 5.01 4.23 5.02
CA ARG A 47 6.19 4.99 5.51
C ARG A 47 7.48 4.45 4.90
N TRP A 48 7.65 3.14 4.92
CA TRP A 48 8.85 2.51 4.36
C TRP A 48 9.00 2.83 2.87
N ILE A 49 7.92 2.79 2.08
CA ILE A 49 7.91 3.21 0.67
C ILE A 49 8.42 4.65 0.53
N CYS A 50 7.95 5.55 1.38
CA CYS A 50 8.33 6.96 1.30
C CYS A 50 9.79 7.23 1.67
N ASP A 51 10.41 6.36 2.48
CA ASP A 51 11.81 6.45 2.87
C ASP A 51 12.76 5.83 1.83
N GLN A 52 12.23 5.14 0.83
CA GLN A 52 13.02 4.59 -0.26
C GLN A 52 13.52 5.70 -1.20
N PRO A 53 14.78 5.66 -1.65
CA PRO A 53 15.34 6.63 -2.60
C PRO A 53 14.84 6.44 -4.04
N GLU A 54 14.17 5.33 -4.35
CA GLU A 54 13.67 5.02 -5.69
C GLU A 54 12.42 5.83 -6.06
N ASP A 55 12.40 6.39 -7.28
CA ASP A 55 11.24 7.09 -7.82
C ASP A 55 10.08 6.16 -8.22
N SER A 56 10.35 4.86 -8.36
CA SER A 56 9.38 3.86 -8.81
C SER A 56 9.65 2.52 -8.16
N ILE A 57 8.61 1.97 -7.52
CA ILE A 57 8.68 0.72 -6.77
C ILE A 57 7.61 -0.23 -7.30
N ALA A 58 8.02 -1.45 -7.65
CA ALA A 58 7.09 -2.51 -8.01
C ALA A 58 6.76 -3.34 -6.77
N ILE A 59 5.46 -3.49 -6.47
CA ILE A 59 4.98 -4.24 -5.31
C ILE A 59 4.23 -5.47 -5.83
N VAL A 60 4.65 -6.65 -5.38
CA VAL A 60 3.98 -7.92 -5.69
C VAL A 60 3.43 -8.50 -4.40
N GLY A 61 2.15 -8.83 -4.39
CA GLY A 61 1.49 -9.34 -3.19
C GLY A 61 0.07 -9.80 -3.47
N HIS A 62 -0.62 -10.20 -2.40
CA HIS A 62 -2.00 -10.66 -2.49
C HIS A 62 -2.97 -9.49 -2.68
N SER A 63 -3.98 -9.69 -3.51
CA SER A 63 -5.02 -8.69 -3.78
C SER A 63 -5.78 -8.24 -2.52
N GLN A 64 -5.86 -9.08 -1.48
CA GLN A 64 -6.45 -8.70 -0.19
C GLN A 64 -5.64 -7.62 0.54
N PHE A 65 -4.31 -7.65 0.41
CA PHE A 65 -3.45 -6.62 0.99
C PHE A 65 -3.70 -5.27 0.32
N PHE A 66 -3.69 -5.23 -1.01
CA PHE A 66 -3.95 -4.00 -1.77
C PHE A 66 -5.37 -3.48 -1.56
N LYS A 67 -6.37 -4.37 -1.47
CA LYS A 67 -7.75 -4.01 -1.14
C LYS A 67 -7.82 -3.25 0.19
N ALA A 68 -7.15 -3.76 1.23
CA ALA A 68 -7.12 -3.10 2.53
C ALA A 68 -6.28 -1.82 2.54
N MET A 69 -5.12 -1.83 1.87
CA MET A 69 -4.22 -0.67 1.77
C MET A 69 -4.89 0.52 1.08
N LEU A 70 -5.68 0.25 0.04
CA LEU A 70 -6.34 1.27 -0.77
C LEU A 70 -7.80 1.51 -0.36
N GLU A 71 -8.28 0.84 0.70
CA GLU A 71 -9.66 0.92 1.21
C GLU A 71 -10.73 0.72 0.12
N MET A 72 -10.46 -0.21 -0.80
CA MET A 72 -11.32 -0.45 -1.94
C MET A 72 -12.36 -1.53 -1.64
N ALA A 73 -13.54 -1.40 -2.27
CA ALA A 73 -14.56 -2.44 -2.20
C ALA A 73 -14.18 -3.67 -3.06
N TYR A 74 -13.49 -3.45 -4.19
CA TYR A 74 -13.17 -4.50 -5.15
C TYR A 74 -11.81 -5.15 -4.91
N LYS A 75 -11.62 -6.32 -5.52
CA LYS A 75 -10.40 -7.11 -5.47
C LYS A 75 -9.67 -7.04 -6.80
N PHE A 76 -8.36 -6.89 -6.77
CA PHE A 76 -7.53 -6.97 -7.97
C PHE A 76 -7.48 -8.40 -8.51
N ASN A 77 -7.59 -8.56 -9.84
CA ASN A 77 -7.40 -9.89 -10.46
C ASN A 77 -5.93 -10.30 -10.40
N ASN A 78 -5.71 -11.60 -10.44
CA ASN A 78 -4.37 -12.16 -10.52
C ASN A 78 -3.68 -11.70 -11.81
N CYS A 79 -2.39 -11.39 -11.71
CA CYS A 79 -1.53 -11.00 -12.84
C CYS A 79 -1.90 -9.68 -13.53
N ASP A 80 -2.87 -8.91 -13.03
CA ASP A 80 -3.09 -7.54 -13.49
C ASP A 80 -1.96 -6.62 -12.99
N VAL A 81 -1.55 -5.66 -13.83
CA VAL A 81 -0.56 -4.63 -13.45
C VAL A 81 -1.25 -3.30 -13.33
N TRP A 82 -1.02 -2.64 -12.19
CA TRP A 82 -1.60 -1.35 -11.84
C TRP A 82 -0.50 -0.34 -11.53
N GLU A 83 -0.75 0.90 -11.90
CA GLU A 83 0.05 2.07 -11.53
C GLU A 83 -0.74 2.92 -10.54
N ILE A 84 -0.05 3.44 -9.54
CA ILE A 84 -0.61 4.34 -8.55
C ILE A 84 0.48 5.27 -8.04
N LYS A 85 0.12 6.50 -7.66
CA LYS A 85 1.05 7.49 -7.12
C LYS A 85 0.80 7.69 -5.63
N LEU A 86 1.88 7.73 -4.84
CA LEU A 86 1.83 8.05 -3.43
C LEU A 86 2.33 9.49 -3.19
N ASP A 87 1.54 10.28 -2.49
CA ASP A 87 1.96 11.57 -1.95
C ASP A 87 2.48 11.40 -0.52
N CYS A 88 3.80 11.31 -0.38
CA CYS A 88 4.46 11.06 0.90
C CYS A 88 4.27 12.14 1.96
N THR A 89 3.74 13.32 1.60
CA THR A 89 3.41 14.37 2.57
C THR A 89 2.13 14.07 3.36
N LYS A 90 1.31 13.13 2.87
CA LYS A 90 0.01 12.77 3.45
C LYS A 90 0.02 11.44 4.22
N VAL A 91 1.18 10.78 4.30
CA VAL A 91 1.33 9.54 5.05
C VAL A 91 1.43 9.87 6.56
N PRO A 92 0.59 9.27 7.43
CA PRO A 92 0.55 9.60 8.85
C PRO A 92 1.90 9.36 9.55
N GLY A 93 2.36 10.31 10.37
CA GLY A 93 3.52 10.15 11.26
C GLY A 93 4.91 10.44 10.66
N ARG A 94 4.98 11.15 9.53
CA ARG A 94 6.25 11.71 9.01
C ARG A 94 6.53 13.14 9.49
N ASN A 95 5.51 13.83 10.00
CA ASN A 95 5.67 15.14 10.64
C ASN A 95 6.17 14.92 12.07
N VAL A 96 7.47 15.03 12.28
CA VAL A 96 8.02 15.33 13.61
C VAL A 96 7.92 16.83 13.81
N GLU A 97 6.71 17.31 14.08
CA GLU A 97 6.51 18.38 15.04
C GLU A 97 5.65 17.76 16.14
N GLU A 98 6.27 17.57 17.30
CA GLU A 98 5.61 17.10 18.52
C GLU A 98 4.50 18.09 18.88
N GLU A 99 3.26 17.73 18.57
CA GLU A 99 2.14 18.17 19.40
C GLU A 99 1.51 16.93 20.03
N GLU A 100 1.86 16.74 21.30
CA GLU A 100 1.08 15.93 22.22
C GLU A 100 -0.37 16.44 22.21
N LYS A 101 -1.29 15.61 21.72
CA LYS A 101 -2.68 15.72 22.14
C LYS A 101 -3.22 14.35 22.52
N LYS A 102 -3.22 14.15 23.83
CA LYS A 102 -4.15 13.32 24.59
C LYS A 102 -5.57 13.59 24.08
N ASP A 103 -6.34 12.56 23.79
CA ASP A 103 -7.72 12.45 24.29
C ASP A 103 -8.30 11.07 24.00
N ASP A 104 -8.79 10.47 25.08
CA ASP A 104 -9.63 9.30 25.17
C ASP A 104 -10.96 9.52 24.44
N THR A 105 -11.35 8.66 23.50
CA THR A 105 -12.76 8.32 23.31
C THR A 105 -12.93 6.95 22.66
N ALA A 106 -13.57 6.04 23.39
CA ALA A 106 -14.02 4.74 22.91
C ALA A 106 -15.15 4.91 21.89
N LEU A 107 -15.07 4.20 20.76
CA LEU A 107 -16.19 4.04 19.84
C LEU A 107 -16.47 2.54 19.61
N VAL A 108 -17.65 2.13 20.08
CA VAL A 108 -18.29 0.85 19.79
C VAL A 108 -18.92 0.95 18.41
N VAL A 109 -18.67 -0.01 17.51
CA VAL A 109 -19.51 -0.21 16.33
C VAL A 109 -19.73 -1.70 16.09
N GLU A 110 -21.00 -2.08 16.21
CA GLU A 110 -21.56 -3.39 15.92
C GLU A 110 -21.47 -3.77 14.44
N GLY A 111 -21.38 -5.07 14.19
CA GLY A 111 -21.31 -5.65 12.87
C GLY A 111 -22.57 -5.47 12.03
N LYS A 112 -22.36 -5.38 10.71
CA LYS A 112 -23.32 -5.77 9.70
C LYS A 112 -22.56 -6.44 8.56
N GLU A 113 -22.86 -7.72 8.35
CA GLU A 113 -22.55 -8.46 7.13
C GLU A 113 -23.44 -7.93 6.01
N GLU A 114 -22.88 -7.68 4.82
CA GLU A 114 -23.64 -7.54 3.58
C GLU A 114 -22.95 -8.28 2.43
N PRO A 115 -23.74 -8.76 1.45
CA PRO A 115 -23.38 -9.88 0.58
C PRO A 115 -22.46 -9.50 -0.59
N GLU A 116 -21.66 -10.47 -0.99
CA GLU A 116 -20.80 -10.43 -2.17
C GLU A 116 -21.67 -10.37 -3.43
N SER A 117 -21.61 -9.23 -4.14
CA SER A 117 -22.10 -9.12 -5.52
C SER A 117 -20.89 -8.97 -6.44
N GLU A 118 -20.77 -9.92 -7.36
CA GLU A 118 -19.75 -9.93 -8.41
C GLU A 118 -20.12 -8.87 -9.45
N SER A 119 -19.56 -7.67 -9.33
CA SER A 119 -19.70 -6.60 -10.32
C SER A 119 -18.43 -6.50 -11.15
N ASP A 120 -18.55 -6.90 -12.42
CA ASP A 120 -17.56 -6.75 -13.47
C ASP A 120 -17.55 -5.28 -13.94
N CYS A 121 -16.53 -4.50 -13.55
CA CYS A 121 -16.41 -3.10 -13.93
C CYS A 121 -15.06 -2.83 -14.59
N SER A 122 -15.13 -2.66 -15.91
CA SER A 122 -14.12 -2.01 -16.74
C SER A 122 -13.90 -0.57 -16.26
N ALA A 123 -12.92 -0.39 -15.37
CA ALA A 123 -12.51 0.92 -14.85
C ALA A 123 -11.89 1.78 -15.96
N GLN A 124 -12.74 2.53 -16.65
CA GLN A 124 -12.33 3.65 -17.49
C GLN A 124 -12.52 4.95 -16.69
N GLY A 125 -11.42 5.46 -16.12
CA GLY A 125 -11.26 6.89 -15.87
C GLY A 125 -11.92 7.54 -14.65
N GLU A 126 -12.56 6.81 -13.74
CA GLU A 126 -13.06 7.41 -12.50
C GLU A 126 -11.93 7.60 -11.47
N GLU A 127 -11.67 8.85 -11.08
CA GLU A 127 -10.79 9.16 -9.95
C GLU A 127 -11.46 8.70 -8.64
N PHE A 128 -11.16 7.48 -8.22
CA PHE A 128 -11.55 7.00 -6.90
C PHE A 128 -10.80 7.79 -5.82
N PRO A 129 -11.48 8.32 -4.79
CA PRO A 129 -10.79 8.92 -3.64
C PRO A 129 -10.06 7.81 -2.89
N LEU A 130 -8.73 7.83 -2.95
CA LEU A 130 -7.88 6.84 -2.29
C LEU A 130 -7.33 7.41 -0.97
N PRO A 131 -7.09 6.57 0.04
CA PRO A 131 -6.68 7.01 1.37
C PRO A 131 -5.22 7.49 1.37
N ARG A 132 -4.83 8.22 2.43
CA ARG A 132 -3.42 8.42 2.85
C ARG A 132 -2.46 8.93 1.76
N GLY A 133 -2.98 9.70 0.80
CA GLY A 133 -2.18 10.33 -0.25
C GLY A 133 -1.99 9.50 -1.51
N TRP A 134 -2.55 8.29 -1.57
CA TRP A 134 -2.66 7.54 -2.81
C TRP A 134 -3.54 8.29 -3.82
N LYS A 135 -3.17 8.26 -5.10
CA LYS A 135 -3.93 8.89 -6.18
C LYS A 135 -3.62 8.30 -7.55
N GLY A 136 -4.54 8.51 -8.49
CA GLY A 136 -4.34 8.18 -9.90
C GLY A 136 -4.16 6.69 -10.16
N LEU A 137 -4.93 5.84 -9.47
CA LEU A 137 -4.92 4.41 -9.70
C LEU A 137 -5.34 4.11 -11.14
N LYS A 138 -4.47 3.45 -11.89
CA LYS A 138 -4.64 3.17 -13.31
C LYS A 138 -4.26 1.74 -13.62
N LYS A 139 -5.10 1.04 -14.37
CA LYS A 139 -4.77 -0.29 -14.90
C LYS A 139 -3.82 -0.14 -16.09
N LEU A 140 -2.64 -0.74 -16.02
CA LEU A 140 -1.66 -0.72 -17.11
C LEU A 140 -1.78 -1.96 -18.00
N TYR A 141 -2.01 -3.12 -17.39
CA TYR A 141 -2.07 -4.38 -18.10
C TYR A 141 -3.15 -5.27 -17.49
N LYS A 142 -3.87 -5.97 -18.38
CA LYS A 142 -4.81 -7.03 -18.03
C LYS A 142 -4.26 -8.32 -18.63
N TYR A 143 -4.04 -9.31 -17.80
CA TYR A 143 -3.70 -10.64 -18.29
C TYR A 143 -4.98 -11.31 -18.79
N GLU A 144 -5.04 -11.63 -20.08
CA GLU A 144 -6.14 -12.41 -20.66
C GLU A 144 -5.61 -13.81 -20.97
N VAL A 145 -6.22 -14.82 -20.33
CA VAL A 145 -5.96 -16.22 -20.70
C VAL A 145 -6.64 -16.45 -22.03
N SER A 146 -5.85 -16.51 -23.11
CA SER A 146 -6.33 -17.04 -24.38
C SER A 146 -6.81 -18.46 -24.13
N LYS A 147 -8.12 -18.70 -24.23
CA LYS A 147 -8.66 -20.06 -24.24
C LYS A 147 -8.20 -20.70 -25.55
N GLU A 148 -7.28 -21.65 -25.46
CA GLU A 148 -7.00 -22.62 -26.53
C GLU A 148 -8.15 -23.63 -26.67
#